data_AF-A0A553Q454-F1
#
_entry.id   AF-A0A553Q454-F1
#
_cell.length_a   1.000
_cell.length_b   1.000
_cell.length_c   1.000
_cell.angle_alpha   90.00
_cell.angle_beta   90.00
_cell.angle_gamma   90.00
#
_symmetry.space_group_name_H-M   'P 1'
#
loop_
_entity.id
_entity.type
_entity.pdbx_description
1 polymer ?
#
loop_
_entity_poly.entity_id
_entity_poly.type
_entity_poly.pdbx_seq_one_letter_code
_entity_poly.pdbx_strand_id
1 'polypeptide(L)'
;MKFRFLAERVCKLGFLGARSLVFVPAAALHSPLRKSSLVEQSDMKVELLPALTDNYMYLLIDEATREAAIVDPVEPQKVVDAVKKHGVKLKTVLTTHHHWDHAGGNEKLVKLMPGLTVYGGDDRVGALTQKVTHCNTFKVSLAL
;
A
#
# COMPACT_ATOMS: atom_id res chain seq x y z
N MET A 1 -15.07 -16.21 38.04
CA MET A 1 -16.43 -16.64 38.44
C MET A 1 -17.21 -17.02 37.19
N LYS A 2 -17.70 -18.26 37.15
CA LYS A 2 -18.67 -18.81 36.17
C LYS A 2 -19.99 -18.02 36.24
N PHE A 3 -20.76 -17.98 35.15
CA PHE A 3 -22.22 -18.23 35.05
C PHE A 3 -22.64 -17.87 33.61
N ARG A 4 -22.80 -18.85 32.72
CA ARG A 4 -24.01 -19.65 32.40
C ARG A 4 -25.00 -18.92 31.47
N PHE A 5 -25.16 -19.53 30.30
CA PHE A 5 -26.34 -19.60 29.44
C PHE A 5 -27.68 -19.28 30.13
N LEU A 6 -28.49 -18.45 29.45
CA LEU A 6 -29.95 -18.48 29.46
C LEU A 6 -30.39 -18.11 28.03
N ALA A 7 -30.80 -19.08 27.23
CA ALA A 7 -32.17 -19.60 27.10
C ALA A 7 -32.87 -18.96 25.89
N GLU A 8 -33.09 -19.83 24.91
CA GLU A 8 -33.85 -19.62 23.69
C GLU A 8 -35.26 -19.08 24.01
N ARG A 9 -35.67 -18.04 23.30
CA ARG A 9 -37.10 -17.76 23.09
C ARG A 9 -37.42 -18.04 21.63
N VAL A 10 -37.89 -19.27 21.39
CA VAL A 10 -38.60 -19.62 20.16
C VAL A 10 -40.00 -19.04 20.27
N CYS A 11 -40.26 -17.93 19.58
CA CYS A 11 -41.62 -17.49 19.28
C CYS A 11 -42.00 -18.06 17.91
N LYS A 12 -42.82 -19.12 17.91
CA LYS A 12 -43.54 -19.59 16.72
C LYS A 12 -44.99 -19.12 16.84
N LEU A 13 -45.44 -18.23 15.95
CA LEU A 13 -46.58 -18.44 15.05
C LEU A 13 -46.82 -17.18 14.21
N GLY A 14 -46.87 -17.36 12.88
CA GLY A 14 -47.19 -16.29 11.93
C GLY A 14 -46.79 -16.69 10.51
N PHE A 15 -47.55 -17.61 9.92
CA PHE A 15 -47.42 -17.99 8.51
C PHE A 15 -48.12 -16.91 7.67
N LEU A 16 -47.36 -16.09 6.92
CA LEU A 16 -47.72 -15.59 5.58
C LEU A 16 -46.59 -14.66 5.07
N GLY A 17 -45.98 -15.01 3.93
CA GLY A 17 -45.09 -14.11 3.18
C GLY A 17 -43.67 -14.62 3.05
N ALA A 18 -43.40 -15.33 1.94
CA ALA A 18 -42.06 -15.76 1.56
C ALA A 18 -41.13 -14.55 1.35
N ARG A 19 -40.15 -14.39 2.24
CA ARG A 19 -38.88 -13.73 1.92
C ARG A 19 -37.77 -14.59 2.51
N SER A 20 -37.15 -15.41 1.67
CA SER A 20 -35.84 -15.97 2.01
C SER A 20 -34.90 -14.78 2.23
N LEU A 21 -34.59 -14.51 3.49
CA LEU A 21 -33.42 -13.71 3.86
C LEU A 21 -32.21 -14.50 3.36
N VAL A 22 -31.69 -14.10 2.21
CA VAL A 22 -30.42 -14.61 1.72
C VAL A 22 -29.37 -14.10 2.70
N PHE A 23 -28.92 -14.98 3.58
CA PHE A 23 -27.77 -14.74 4.44
C PHE A 23 -26.54 -14.70 3.52
N VAL A 24 -26.20 -13.51 3.04
CA VAL A 24 -24.95 -13.31 2.30
C VAL A 24 -23.83 -13.49 3.31
N PRO A 25 -22.95 -14.50 3.16
CA PRO A 25 -21.82 -14.66 4.05
C PRO A 25 -20.98 -13.39 3.97
N ALA A 26 -20.49 -12.87 5.10
CA ALA A 26 -19.59 -11.71 5.12
C ALA A 26 -18.34 -11.90 4.22
N ALA A 27 -18.04 -13.14 3.80
CA ALA A 27 -17.03 -13.51 2.82
C ALA A 27 -17.32 -13.05 1.37
N ALA A 28 -18.50 -12.51 1.06
CA ALA A 28 -18.86 -12.03 -0.28
C ALA A 28 -18.47 -10.56 -0.54
N LEU A 29 -17.94 -9.85 0.45
CA LEU A 29 -17.27 -8.55 0.25
C LEU A 29 -15.82 -8.78 -0.20
N HIS A 30 -15.61 -9.56 -1.26
CA HIS A 30 -14.37 -9.50 -1.99
C HIS A 30 -14.41 -8.20 -2.81
N SER A 31 -13.77 -7.15 -2.30
CA SER A 31 -13.33 -6.06 -3.16
C SER A 31 -12.61 -6.69 -4.35
N PRO A 32 -12.95 -6.36 -5.61
CA PRO A 32 -12.25 -6.90 -6.76
C PRO A 32 -10.76 -6.61 -6.56
N LEU A 33 -9.95 -7.67 -6.55
CA LEU A 33 -8.49 -7.57 -6.46
C LEU A 33 -8.00 -6.65 -7.58
N ARG A 34 -7.71 -5.40 -7.26
CA ARG A 34 -7.13 -4.42 -8.20
C ARG A 34 -5.76 -4.94 -8.62
N LYS A 35 -5.57 -5.13 -9.93
CA LYS A 35 -4.30 -5.56 -10.50
C LYS A 35 -3.35 -4.38 -10.63
N SER A 36 -2.04 -4.62 -10.55
CA SER A 36 -1.06 -3.62 -10.92
C SER A 36 -1.13 -3.29 -12.41
N SER A 37 -0.77 -2.07 -12.77
CA SER A 37 -0.66 -1.62 -14.17
C SER A 37 0.70 -0.97 -14.39
N LEU A 38 1.26 -1.14 -15.59
CA LEU A 38 2.55 -0.59 -15.97
C LEU A 38 2.35 0.49 -17.03
N VAL A 39 2.97 1.64 -16.82
CA VAL A 39 3.07 2.73 -17.79
C VAL A 39 4.53 2.87 -18.20
N GLU A 40 4.80 2.88 -19.49
CA GLU A 40 6.16 2.98 -20.03
C GLU A 40 6.35 4.35 -20.71
N GLN A 41 7.49 4.98 -20.46
CA GLN A 41 8.04 6.11 -21.21
C GLN A 41 9.42 5.72 -21.74
N SER A 42 10.07 6.58 -22.55
CA SER A 42 11.34 6.26 -23.21
C SER A 42 12.43 5.78 -22.25
N ASP A 43 12.51 6.38 -21.06
CA ASP A 43 13.62 6.19 -20.11
C ASP A 43 13.14 5.79 -18.71
N MET A 44 11.81 5.66 -18.51
CA MET A 44 11.22 5.41 -17.20
C MET A 44 9.98 4.53 -17.32
N LYS A 45 9.83 3.60 -16.37
CA LYS A 45 8.57 2.88 -16.16
C LYS A 45 7.94 3.24 -14.83
N VAL A 46 6.62 3.25 -14.79
CA VAL A 46 5.83 3.45 -13.57
C VAL A 46 4.89 2.26 -13.40
N GLU A 47 5.14 1.44 -12.38
CA GLU A 47 4.18 0.41 -11.97
C GLU A 47 3.27 0.95 -10.87
N LEU A 48 1.97 0.98 -11.13
CA LEU A 48 0.94 1.28 -10.15
C LEU A 48 0.68 0.03 -9.32
N LEU A 49 0.87 0.14 -8.01
CA LEU A 49 0.65 -0.92 -7.04
C LEU A 49 -0.59 -0.57 -6.20
N PRO A 50 -1.75 -1.20 -6.44
CA PRO A 50 -2.93 -0.98 -5.64
C PRO A 50 -2.68 -1.35 -4.17
N ALA A 51 -3.01 -0.44 -3.28
CA ALA A 51 -2.88 -0.63 -1.84
C ALA A 51 -4.18 -0.28 -1.11
N LEU A 52 -4.40 -0.94 0.04
CA LEU A 52 -5.61 -0.76 0.84
C LEU A 52 -6.89 -0.87 -0.03
N THR A 53 -7.90 -0.06 0.25
CA THR A 53 -9.18 -0.06 -0.46
C THR A 53 -9.09 0.64 -1.81
N ASP A 54 -8.48 1.83 -1.86
CA ASP A 54 -8.47 2.74 -3.02
C ASP A 54 -7.14 3.48 -3.24
N ASN A 55 -6.17 3.38 -2.33
CA ASN A 55 -4.84 3.95 -2.53
C ASN A 55 -4.05 3.26 -3.66
N TYR A 56 -3.03 3.97 -4.14
CA TYR A 56 -2.00 3.47 -5.06
C TYR A 56 -0.63 3.87 -4.55
N MET A 57 0.31 2.94 -4.62
CA MET A 57 1.75 3.19 -4.50
C MET A 57 2.34 3.15 -5.91
N TYR A 58 3.45 3.86 -6.16
CA TYR A 58 4.02 3.96 -7.50
C TYR A 58 5.49 3.58 -7.50
N LEU A 59 5.82 2.46 -8.14
CA LEU A 59 7.21 2.05 -8.35
C LEU A 59 7.73 2.73 -9.62
N LEU A 60 8.61 3.70 -9.44
CA LEU A 60 9.30 4.41 -10.50
C LEU A 60 10.59 3.68 -10.80
N ILE A 61 10.79 3.25 -12.04
CA ILE A 61 11.96 2.50 -12.48
C ILE A 61 12.68 3.32 -13.53
N ASP A 62 13.94 3.64 -13.27
CA ASP A 62 14.86 4.11 -14.31
C ASP A 62 15.31 2.90 -15.13
N GLU A 63 15.04 2.93 -16.43
CA GLU A 63 15.38 1.82 -17.32
C GLU A 63 16.89 1.69 -17.53
N ALA A 64 17.63 2.80 -17.53
CA ALA A 64 19.05 2.82 -17.82
C ALA A 64 19.87 2.22 -16.67
N THR A 65 19.58 2.63 -15.43
CA THR A 65 20.36 2.21 -14.25
C THR A 65 19.77 1.01 -13.52
N ARG A 66 18.50 0.68 -13.77
CA ARG A 66 17.72 -0.28 -12.98
C ARG A 66 17.59 0.12 -11.51
N GLU A 67 17.82 1.39 -11.17
CA GLU A 67 17.47 1.94 -9.87
C GLU A 67 15.99 2.32 -9.83
N ALA A 68 15.41 2.33 -8.64
CA ALA A 68 14.00 2.60 -8.45
C ALA A 68 13.71 3.47 -7.23
N ALA A 69 12.61 4.21 -7.32
CA ALA A 69 11.94 4.87 -6.20
C ALA A 69 10.54 4.30 -6.00
N ILE A 70 10.05 4.32 -4.77
CA ILE A 70 8.66 4.00 -4.44
C ILE A 70 7.98 5.22 -3.84
N VAL A 71 6.80 5.56 -4.35
CA VAL A 71 5.94 6.60 -3.80
C VAL A 71 4.93 5.98 -2.83
N ASP A 72 4.84 6.55 -1.62
CA ASP A 72 3.84 6.24 -0.58
C ASP A 72 3.68 4.73 -0.25
N PRO A 73 4.74 4.05 0.25
CA PRO A 73 4.81 2.59 0.36
C PRO A 73 4.04 1.99 1.56
N VAL A 74 2.73 2.25 1.69
CA VAL A 74 1.93 1.79 2.85
C VAL A 74 1.86 0.27 3.03
N GLU A 75 2.05 -0.53 1.98
CA GLU A 75 2.14 -1.99 2.03
C GLU A 75 3.52 -2.51 1.59
N PRO A 76 4.54 -2.49 2.47
CA PRO A 76 5.94 -2.74 2.11
C PRO A 76 6.22 -4.09 1.44
N GLN A 77 5.46 -5.14 1.76
CA GLN A 77 5.68 -6.45 1.16
C GLN A 77 5.38 -6.44 -0.34
N LYS A 78 4.31 -5.75 -0.77
CA LYS A 78 3.98 -5.59 -2.19
C LYS A 78 5.09 -4.85 -2.93
N VAL A 79 5.72 -3.87 -2.28
CA VAL A 79 6.88 -3.14 -2.82
C VAL A 79 8.07 -4.08 -3.00
N VAL A 80 8.43 -4.87 -1.97
CA VAL A 80 9.51 -5.86 -2.05
C VAL A 80 9.27 -6.85 -3.19
N ASP A 81 8.04 -7.32 -3.35
CA ASP A 81 7.68 -8.28 -4.39
C ASP A 81 7.75 -7.65 -5.79
N ALA A 82 7.29 -6.42 -5.96
CA ALA A 82 7.39 -5.67 -7.21
C ALA A 82 8.86 -5.39 -7.60
N VAL A 83 9.68 -4.98 -6.62
CA VAL A 83 11.12 -4.77 -6.82
C VAL A 83 11.82 -6.06 -7.29
N LYS A 84 11.49 -7.21 -6.67
CA LYS A 84 12.00 -8.52 -7.10
C LYS A 84 11.50 -8.92 -8.48
N LYS A 85 10.20 -8.75 -8.75
CA LYS A 85 9.57 -9.02 -10.05
C LYS A 85 10.27 -8.27 -11.18
N HIS A 86 10.58 -7.00 -10.96
CA HIS A 86 11.26 -6.17 -11.95
C HIS A 86 12.78 -6.33 -11.93
N GLY A 87 13.39 -6.99 -10.94
CA GLY A 87 14.84 -7.12 -10.84
C GLY A 87 15.53 -5.75 -10.77
N VAL A 88 14.97 -4.82 -10.00
CA VAL A 88 15.48 -3.45 -9.84
C VAL A 88 16.05 -3.24 -8.44
N LYS A 89 16.86 -2.19 -8.27
CA LYS A 89 17.43 -1.80 -6.98
C LYS A 89 16.65 -0.62 -6.42
N LEU A 90 15.82 -0.88 -5.41
CA LEU A 90 15.13 0.20 -4.69
C LEU A 90 16.15 1.01 -3.89
N LYS A 91 16.14 2.33 -4.10
CA LYS A 91 17.04 3.29 -3.45
C LYS A 91 16.29 4.31 -2.61
N THR A 92 15.10 4.67 -3.06
CA THR A 92 14.44 5.90 -2.64
C THR A 92 12.98 5.64 -2.29
N VAL A 93 12.53 6.24 -1.18
CA VAL A 93 11.12 6.36 -0.81
C VAL A 93 10.73 7.83 -0.93
N LEU A 94 9.63 8.10 -1.62
CA LEU A 94 9.06 9.43 -1.76
C LEU A 94 7.72 9.44 -1.01
N THR A 95 7.66 10.16 0.11
CA THR A 95 6.44 10.28 0.91
C THR A 95 5.77 11.62 0.62
N THR A 96 4.55 11.59 0.09
CA THR A 96 3.83 12.81 -0.30
C THR A 96 3.40 13.63 0.91
N HIS A 97 2.86 12.97 1.94
CA HIS A 97 2.45 13.56 3.20
C HIS A 97 2.39 12.52 4.33
N HIS A 98 2.24 12.98 5.57
CA HIS A 98 2.41 12.15 6.77
C HIS A 98 1.20 11.26 7.12
N HIS A 99 0.10 11.29 6.37
CA HIS A 99 -1.04 10.43 6.69
C HIS A 99 -0.65 8.96 6.57
N TRP A 100 -1.24 8.14 7.45
CA TRP A 100 -0.84 6.75 7.65
C TRP A 100 -1.00 5.90 6.38
N ASP A 101 -2.02 6.16 5.57
CA ASP A 101 -2.28 5.47 4.32
C ASP A 101 -1.24 5.77 3.21
N HIS A 102 -0.30 6.68 3.47
CA HIS A 102 0.84 7.00 2.61
C HIS A 102 2.18 6.69 3.29
N ALA A 103 2.38 7.17 4.52
CA ALA A 103 3.65 7.08 5.25
C ALA A 103 3.75 5.83 6.16
N GLY A 104 2.64 5.14 6.42
CA GLY A 104 2.52 4.11 7.46
C GLY A 104 3.38 2.87 7.22
N GLY A 105 3.88 2.67 6.00
CA GLY A 105 4.76 1.56 5.66
C GLY A 105 6.26 1.88 5.71
N ASN A 106 6.67 3.15 5.83
CA ASN A 106 8.07 3.58 5.70
C ASN A 106 9.02 2.84 6.64
N GLU A 107 8.70 2.83 7.95
CA GLU A 107 9.50 2.18 8.99
C GLU A 107 9.73 0.68 8.72
N LYS A 108 8.69 -0.01 8.25
CA LYS A 108 8.78 -1.43 7.95
C LYS A 108 9.56 -1.66 6.65
N LEU A 109 9.39 -0.82 5.63
CA LEU A 109 10.13 -0.94 4.38
C LEU A 109 11.64 -0.76 4.60
N VAL A 110 12.06 0.25 5.38
CA VAL A 110 13.48 0.48 5.71
C VAL A 110 14.09 -0.70 6.47
N LYS A 111 13.33 -1.38 7.33
CA LYS A 111 13.80 -2.61 8.00
C LYS A 111 13.96 -3.79 7.04
N LEU A 112 13.03 -3.94 6.09
CA LEU A 112 13.07 -5.00 5.08
C LEU A 112 14.17 -4.77 4.03
N MET A 113 14.45 -3.50 3.74
CA MET A 113 15.42 -3.07 2.74
C MET A 113 16.30 -1.95 3.34
N PRO A 114 17.38 -2.29 4.06
CA PRO A 114 18.27 -1.30 4.66
C PRO A 114 18.98 -0.44 3.61
N GLY A 115 19.26 0.82 3.97
CA GLY A 115 20.01 1.76 3.12
C GLY A 115 19.16 2.60 2.17
N LEU A 116 17.84 2.64 2.36
CA LEU A 116 16.93 3.52 1.62
C LEU A 116 17.04 4.97 2.10
N THR A 117 16.92 5.90 1.16
CA THR A 117 16.70 7.33 1.44
C THR A 117 15.21 7.61 1.44
N VAL A 118 14.67 8.13 2.55
CA VAL A 118 13.25 8.48 2.69
C VAL A 118 13.09 9.99 2.62
N TYR A 119 12.49 10.45 1.53
CA TYR A 119 12.13 11.85 1.33
C TYR A 119 10.71 12.13 1.84
N GLY A 120 10.52 13.32 2.40
CA GLY A 120 9.23 13.83 2.84
C GLY A 120 9.29 15.30 3.23
N GLY A 121 8.14 15.98 3.19
CA GLY A 121 8.03 17.41 3.50
C GLY A 121 7.69 17.75 4.95
N ASP A 122 7.56 16.75 5.83
CA ASP A 122 6.98 16.89 7.16
C ASP A 122 7.73 16.00 8.17
N ASP A 123 8.04 16.53 9.35
CA ASP A 123 8.77 15.79 10.40
C ASP A 123 7.97 14.62 10.97
N ARG A 124 6.65 14.58 10.71
CA ARG A 124 5.78 13.47 11.08
C ARG A 124 5.89 12.26 10.15
N VAL A 125 6.63 12.36 9.04
CA VAL A 125 6.89 11.22 8.15
C VAL A 125 7.78 10.20 8.86
N GLY A 126 7.28 8.97 9.02
CA GLY A 126 8.05 7.87 9.59
C GLY A 126 9.30 7.54 8.78
N ALA A 127 10.38 7.15 9.46
CA ALA A 127 11.70 6.86 8.91
C ALA A 127 12.30 7.95 8.00
N LEU A 128 11.87 9.21 8.13
CA LEU A 128 12.38 10.32 7.31
C LEU A 128 13.90 10.44 7.44
N THR A 129 14.60 10.47 6.30
CA THR A 129 16.06 10.68 6.26
C THR A 129 16.46 11.96 5.53
N GLN A 130 15.62 12.45 4.62
CA GLN A 130 15.84 13.66 3.85
C GLN A 130 14.57 14.51 3.81
N LYS A 131 14.53 15.55 4.66
CA LYS A 131 13.44 16.54 4.62
C LYS A 131 13.61 17.44 3.39
N VAL A 132 12.54 17.59 2.62
CA VAL A 132 12.52 18.47 1.44
C VAL A 132 11.47 19.56 1.59
N THR A 133 11.69 20.67 0.90
CA THR A 133 10.77 21.80 0.81
C THR A 133 10.55 22.18 -0.66
N HIS A 134 9.73 23.22 -0.87
CA HIS A 134 9.47 23.75 -2.19
C HIS A 134 10.78 24.05 -2.96
N CYS A 135 10.78 23.73 -4.26
CA CYS A 135 11.93 23.89 -5.16
C CYS A 135 13.17 23.02 -4.86
N ASN A 136 13.14 22.09 -3.91
CA ASN A 136 14.20 21.09 -3.83
C ASN A 136 14.14 20.13 -5.04
N THR A 137 15.32 19.78 -5.54
CA THR A 137 15.51 18.77 -6.58
C THR A 137 16.24 17.57 -6.00
N PHE A 138 15.91 16.39 -6.50
CA PHE A 138 16.57 15.14 -6.14
C PHE A 138 16.58 14.23 -7.38
N LYS A 139 17.55 13.31 -7.42
CA LYS A 139 17.64 12.29 -8.47
C LYS A 139 17.23 10.94 -7.88
N VAL A 140 16.41 10.19 -8.61
CA VAL A 140 16.02 8.81 -8.25
C VAL A 140 17.10 7.80 -8.64
N SER A 141 17.87 8.11 -9.69
CA SER A 141 19.00 7.30 -10.12
C SER A 141 20.31 8.10 -10.21
N LEU A 142 21.42 7.37 -10.10
CA LEU A 142 22.78 7.92 -10.25
C LEU A 142 23.27 7.98 -11.71
N ALA A 143 22.38 7.91 -12.71
CA ALA A 143 22.78 8.24 -14.08
C ALA A 143 23.20 9.71 -14.17
N LEU A 144 24.42 9.90 -14.70
CA LEU A 144 25.26 11.10 -14.74
C LEU A 144 24.49 12.44 -14.77
#